data_AF-A0A6N2YRE3-F1
#
_entry.id   AF-A0A6N2YRE3-F1
#
_cell.length_a   1.000
_cell.length_b   1.000
_cell.length_c   1.000
_cell.angle_alpha   90.00
_cell.angle_beta   90.00
_cell.angle_gamma   90.00
#
_symmetry.space_group_name_H-M   'P 1'
#
loop_
_entity.id
_entity.type
_entity.pdbx_description
1 polymer ?
#
loop_
_entity_poly.entity_id
_entity_poly.type
_entity_poly.pdbx_seq_one_letter_code
_entity_poly.pdbx_strand_id
1 'polypeptide(L)' 'MNEELLRLWESEFHPADIVWENEPVQSSELVRLCNEKLGWKKSTTCTMLKKWVVKGILINENLIVRSCVL' A
#
# COMPACT_ATOMS: atom_id res chain seq x y z
N MET A 1 -24.86 2.94 -2.65
CA MET A 1 -23.43 2.66 -2.41
C MET A 1 -23.36 1.18 -2.07
N ASN A 2 -22.78 0.35 -2.94
CA ASN A 2 -22.94 -1.11 -2.87
C ASN A 2 -22.21 -1.68 -1.65
N GLU A 3 -22.98 -2.19 -0.68
CA GLU A 3 -22.46 -2.85 0.54
C GLU A 3 -21.64 -4.11 0.25
N GLU A 4 -21.81 -4.71 -0.93
CA GLU A 4 -21.08 -5.90 -1.38
C GLU A 4 -19.61 -5.60 -1.73
N LEU A 5 -19.31 -4.38 -2.21
CA LEU A 5 -17.93 -3.93 -2.43
C LEU A 5 -17.21 -3.68 -1.11
N LEU A 6 -17.90 -3.06 -0.15
CA LEU A 6 -17.38 -2.79 1.20
C LEU A 6 -17.01 -4.08 1.95
N ARG A 7 -17.81 -5.14 1.81
CA ARG A 7 -17.54 -6.44 2.46
C ARG A 7 -16.32 -7.17 1.90
N LEU A 8 -16.06 -7.06 0.59
CA LEU A 8 -14.81 -7.54 -0.01
C LEU A 8 -13.63 -6.68 0.46
N TRP A 9 -13.82 -5.36 0.54
CA TRP A 9 -12.84 -4.37 1.02
C TRP A 9 -12.42 -4.58 2.49
N GLU A 10 -13.36 -4.94 3.37
CA GLU A 10 -13.08 -5.25 4.78
C GLU A 10 -12.37 -6.60 4.97
N SER A 11 -12.57 -7.55 4.06
CA SER A 11 -11.99 -8.91 4.19
C SER A 11 -10.55 -9.01 3.66
N GLU A 12 -10.16 -8.11 2.75
CA GLU A 12 -8.80 -7.97 2.24
C GLU A 12 -8.40 -6.50 2.34
N PHE A 13 -7.88 -6.08 3.50
CA PHE A 13 -7.21 -4.78 3.65
C PHE A 13 -6.28 -4.57 2.46
N HIS A 14 -6.65 -3.71 1.51
CA HIS A 14 -5.85 -3.56 0.31
C HIS A 14 -4.66 -2.70 0.71
N PRO A 15 -3.41 -3.19 0.64
CA PRO A 15 -2.31 -2.45 1.24
C PRO A 15 -1.92 -1.19 0.44
N ALA A 16 -2.48 -0.99 -0.76
CA ALA A 16 -2.42 0.31 -1.41
C ALA A 16 -3.29 1.37 -0.69
N ASP A 17 -4.30 0.98 0.09
CA ASP A 17 -5.10 1.88 0.92
C ASP A 17 -4.20 2.55 1.97
N ILE A 18 -3.26 1.81 2.55
CA ILE A 18 -2.26 2.38 3.48
C ILE A 18 -1.46 3.47 2.78
N VAL A 19 -1.12 3.28 1.50
CA VAL A 19 -0.42 4.32 0.74
C VAL A 19 -1.36 5.48 0.42
N TRP A 20 -2.58 5.25 -0.08
CA TRP A 20 -3.55 6.30 -0.39
C TRP A 20 -3.94 7.14 0.84
N GLU A 21 -3.98 6.55 2.03
CA GLU A 21 -4.25 7.26 3.29
C GLU A 21 -3.07 8.11 3.79
N ASN A 22 -1.83 7.75 3.43
CA ASN A 22 -0.62 8.31 4.03
C ASN A 22 0.31 8.97 3.00
N GLU A 23 -0.05 8.96 1.71
CA GLU A 23 0.80 9.49 0.66
C GLU A 23 0.93 11.02 0.75
N PRO A 24 2.13 11.57 0.44
CA PRO A 24 3.37 10.86 0.14
C PRO A 24 4.02 10.25 1.40
N VAL A 25 4.34 8.96 1.35
CA VAL A 25 4.86 8.21 2.51
C VAL A 25 6.28 7.73 2.26
N GLN A 26 7.17 7.85 3.26
CA GLN A 26 8.50 7.25 3.16
C GLN A 26 8.41 5.72 3.13
N SER A 27 9.24 5.06 2.33
CA SER A 27 9.26 3.60 2.21
C SER A 27 9.56 2.88 3.54
N SER A 28 10.35 3.48 4.44
CA SER A 28 10.57 2.99 5.80
C SER A 28 9.31 3.08 6.66
N GLU A 29 8.56 4.18 6.52
CA GLU A 29 7.32 4.40 7.23
C GLU A 29 6.20 3.48 6.72
N LEU A 30 6.13 3.27 5.40
CA LEU A 30 5.24 2.28 4.81
C LEU A 30 5.51 0.87 5.35
N VAL A 31 6.77 0.49 5.55
CA VAL A 31 7.13 -0.79 6.18
C VAL A 31 6.59 -0.85 7.62
N ARG A 32 6.73 0.23 8.39
CA ARG A 32 6.21 0.32 9.76
C ARG A 32 4.68 0.19 9.77
N LEU A 33 3.98 0.95 8.93
CA LEU A 33 2.52 0.93 8.81
C LEU A 33 1.99 -0.44 8.37
N CYS A 34 2.62 -1.08 7.38
CA CYS A 34 2.24 -2.43 6.98
C CYS A 34 2.53 -3.47 8.07
N ASN A 35 3.58 -3.28 8.88
CA ASN A 35 3.84 -4.15 10.02
C ASN A 35 2.78 -3.99 11.12
N GLU A 36 2.43 -2.77 11.47
CA GLU A 36 1.47 -2.45 12.53
C GLU A 36 0.03 -2.80 12.14
N LYS A 37 -0.39 -2.44 10.92
CA LYS A 37 -1.78 -2.65 10.46
C LYS A 37 -2.02 -4.07 9.96
N LEU A 38 -1.03 -4.70 9.32
CA LEU A 38 -1.22 -5.97 8.59
C LEU A 38 -0.32 -7.11 9.10
N GLY A 39 0.57 -6.86 10.07
CA GLY A 39 1.53 -7.85 10.54
C GLY A 39 2.62 -8.19 9.51
N TRP A 40 2.80 -7.39 8.47
CA TRP A 40 3.72 -7.72 7.39
C TRP A 40 5.18 -7.56 7.81
N LYS A 41 6.00 -8.53 7.42
CA LYS A 41 7.46 -8.39 7.51
C LYS A 41 7.95 -7.41 6.45
N LYS A 42 9.08 -6.75 6.72
CA LYS A 42 9.76 -5.85 5.76
C LYS A 42 9.93 -6.48 4.37
N SER A 43 10.30 -7.76 4.29
CA SER A 43 10.47 -8.48 3.02
C SER A 43 9.16 -8.60 2.23
N THR A 44 8.04 -8.81 2.90
CA THR A 44 6.70 -8.85 2.29
C THR A 44 6.33 -7.48 1.73
N THR A 45 6.45 -6.41 2.53
CA THR A 45 6.17 -5.04 2.09
C THR A 45 7.03 -4.65 0.89
N CYS A 46 8.35 -4.90 0.94
CA CYS A 46 9.24 -4.60 -0.17
C CYS A 46 8.88 -5.37 -1.45
N THR A 47 8.49 -6.65 -1.34
CA THR A 47 8.09 -7.47 -2.49
C THR A 47 6.80 -6.96 -3.11
N MET A 48 5.81 -6.63 -2.27
CA MET A 48 4.52 -6.11 -2.74
C MET A 48 4.63 -4.71 -3.32
N LEU A 49 5.41 -3.82 -2.69
CA LEU A 49 5.72 -2.50 -3.21
C LEU A 49 6.32 -2.58 -4.61
N LYS A 50 7.31 -3.45 -4.83
CA LYS A 50 7.88 -3.70 -6.17
C LYS A 50 6.81 -4.17 -7.16
N LYS A 51 5.94 -5.10 -6.76
CA LYS A 51 4.85 -5.58 -7.63
C LYS A 51 3.88 -4.45 -8.02
N TRP A 52 3.53 -3.56 -7.09
CA TRP A 52 2.63 -2.43 -7.39
C TRP A 52 3.28 -1.37 -8.25
N VAL A 53 4.57 -1.10 -8.05
CA VAL A 53 5.33 -0.20 -8.94
C VAL A 53 5.38 -0.77 -10.36
N VAL A 54 5.69 -2.06 -10.51
CA VAL A 54 5.69 -2.73 -11.83
C VAL A 54 4.30 -2.72 -12.47
N LYS A 55 3.24 -2.85 -11.67
CA LYS A 55 1.84 -2.77 -12.15
C LYS A 55 1.38 -1.33 -12.43
N GLY A 56 2.19 -0.31 -12.15
CA GLY A 56 1.80 1.09 -12.33
C GLY A 56 0.70 1.55 -11.37
N ILE A 57 0.58 0.92 -10.19
CA ILE A 57 -0.38 1.33 -9.15
C ILE A 57 0.24 2.39 -8.25
N LEU A 58 1.52 2.23 -7.92
CA LEU A 58 2.29 3.13 -7.06
C LEU A 58 3.56 3.58 -7.78
N ILE A 59 4.10 4.72 -7.35
CA ILE A 59 5.41 5.22 -7.73
C ILE A 59 6.25 5.26 -6.46
N ASN A 60 7.50 4.80 -6.54
CA ASN A 60 8.48 4.93 -5.47
C ASN A 60 9.72 5.66 -6.01
N GLU A 61 9.86 6.93 -5.68
CA GLU A 61 10.94 7.81 -6.12
C GLU A 61 11.63 8.43 -4.91
N ASN A 62 12.96 8.41 -4.86
CA ASN A 62 13.73 8.96 -3.73
C ASN A 62 13.25 8.47 -2.36
N LEU A 63 12.86 7.20 -2.26
CA LEU A 63 12.30 6.56 -1.07
C LEU A 63 10.91 7.07 -0.66
N ILE A 64 10.28 7.91 -1.46
CA ILE A 64 8.91 8.41 -1.27
C ILE A 64 7.97 7.60 -2.16
N VAL A 65 6.96 7.01 -1.53
CA VAL A 65 5.91 6.24 -2.17
C VAL A 65 4.66 7.10 -2.30
N ARG A 66 4.09 7.13 -3.50
CA ARG A 66 2.82 7.77 -3.85
C ARG A 66 2.03 6.89 -4.80
N SER A 67 0.77 7.19 -5.03
CA SER A 67 -0.06 6.60 -6.05
C SER A 67 0.38 7.06 -7.44
N CYS A 68 0.24 6.17 -8.42
CA CYS A 68 0.57 6.44 -9.81
C CYS A 68 -0.62 7.01 -10.60
N VAL A 69 -1.80 7.02 -10.00
CA VAL A 69 -3.04 7.45 -10.66
C VAL A 69 -3.00 8.97 -10.84
N LEU A 70 -3.16 9.42 -12.08
CA LEU A 70 -3.35 10.82 -12.46
C LEU A 70 -4.80 11.26 -12.19
#